data_AF-A0A1Q5E1Y1-F1
#
_entry.id   AF-A0A1Q5E1Y1-F1
#
_cell.length_a   1.000
_cell.length_b   1.000
_cell.length_c   1.000
_cell.angle_alpha   90.00
_cell.angle_beta   90.00
_cell.angle_gamma   90.00
#
_symmetry.space_group_name_H-M   'P 1'
#
loop_
_entity.id
_entity.type
_entity.pdbx_description
1 polymer ?
#
loop_
_entity_poly.entity_id
_entity_poly.type
_entity_poly.pdbx_seq_one_letter_code
_entity_poly.pdbx_strand_id
1 'polypeptide(L)'
;MIGNGKKDLAVIVVRDAEAVAAVLREELGRAPDADRPGLERALALAEAQAGVPDAELRGRWAARRITAGGYDGPLDAVAAVKALRQAEPGLSLRQAVQLSREAAAKP
;
A
#
# COMPACT_ATOMS: atom_id res chain seq x y z
N MET A 1 28.90 -6.52 -15.41
CA MET A 1 28.59 -5.72 -14.22
C MET A 1 27.69 -6.54 -13.31
N ILE A 2 28.19 -6.94 -12.15
CA ILE A 2 27.41 -7.62 -11.11
C ILE A 2 26.71 -6.53 -10.30
N GLY A 3 25.39 -6.39 -10.47
CA GLY A 3 24.56 -5.49 -9.68
C GLY A 3 23.73 -6.31 -8.71
N ASN A 4 24.12 -6.31 -7.43
CA ASN A 4 23.41 -6.99 -6.34
C ASN A 4 21.92 -6.68 -6.36
N GLY A 5 21.10 -7.73 -6.37
CA GLY A 5 19.63 -7.71 -6.36
C GLY A 5 19.00 -7.23 -5.05
N LYS A 6 19.43 -6.09 -4.51
CA LYS A 6 18.61 -5.35 -3.54
C LYS A 6 17.46 -4.74 -4.32
N LYS A 7 16.23 -5.20 -4.07
CA LYS A 7 15.02 -4.49 -4.49
C LYS A 7 15.14 -3.08 -3.92
N ASP A 8 15.37 -2.11 -4.80
CA ASP A 8 15.52 -0.71 -4.43
C ASP A 8 14.13 -0.15 -4.10
N LEU A 9 13.65 -0.47 -2.89
CA LEU A 9 12.31 -0.13 -2.41
C LEU A 9 12.30 1.36 -2.05
N ALA A 10 12.01 2.21 -3.04
CA ALA A 10 11.89 3.65 -2.84
C ALA A 10 10.76 4.03 -1.87
N VAL A 11 9.80 3.12 -1.68
CA VAL A 11 8.67 3.27 -0.77
C VAL A 11 8.64 2.05 0.14
N ILE A 12 8.76 2.29 1.45
CA ILE A 12 8.69 1.27 2.49
C ILE A 12 7.26 1.21 3.00
N VAL A 13 6.68 0.01 3.03
CA VAL A 13 5.37 -0.24 3.62
C VAL A 13 5.58 -0.69 5.05
N VAL A 14 5.00 0.03 6.00
CA VAL A 14 4.97 -0.35 7.42
C VAL A 14 3.56 -0.89 7.72
N ARG A 15 3.48 -2.08 8.31
CA ARG A 15 2.21 -2.78 8.59
C ARG A 15 2.05 -3.00 10.08
N ASP A 16 0.86 -2.67 10.57
CA ASP A 16 0.42 -2.98 11.93
C ASP A 16 -0.83 -3.89 11.94
N ALA A 17 -1.44 -4.10 10.77
CA ALA A 17 -2.68 -4.87 10.64
C ALA A 17 -2.56 -6.32 11.12
N GLU A 18 -1.39 -6.95 10.98
CA GLU A 18 -1.13 -8.31 11.49
C GLU A 18 -1.08 -8.34 13.03
N ALA A 19 -0.44 -7.35 13.66
CA ALA A 19 -0.40 -7.23 15.11
C ALA A 19 -1.79 -6.96 15.67
N VAL A 20 -2.55 -6.07 15.03
CA VAL A 20 -3.96 -5.80 15.40
C VAL A 20 -4.82 -7.05 15.25
N ALA A 21 -4.68 -7.83 14.16
CA ALA A 21 -5.40 -9.08 13.98
C ALA A 21 -5.02 -10.13 15.04
N ALA A 22 -3.76 -10.17 15.47
CA ALA A 22 -3.32 -11.04 16.55
C ALA A 22 -4.00 -10.68 17.88
N VAL A 23 -4.03 -9.40 18.26
CA VAL A 23 -4.72 -8.92 19.46
C VAL A 23 -6.22 -9.23 19.39
N LEU A 24 -6.88 -8.96 18.27
CA LEU A 24 -8.31 -9.25 18.10
C LEU A 24 -8.64 -10.73 18.24
N ARG A 25 -7.76 -11.62 17.77
CA ARG A 25 -7.93 -13.08 17.91
C ARG A 25 -7.81 -13.53 19.37
N GLU A 26 -6.88 -12.95 20.12
CA GLU A 26 -6.75 -13.19 21.56
C GLU A 26 -8.00 -12.71 22.31
N GLU A 27 -8.45 -11.47 22.04
CA GLU A 27 -9.67 -10.89 22.62
C GLU A 27 -10.91 -11.75 22.33
N LEU A 28 -11.06 -12.20 21.08
CA LEU A 28 -12.16 -13.06 20.67
C LEU A 28 -12.19 -14.39 21.43
N GLY A 29 -11.03 -14.95 21.75
CA GLY A 29 -10.89 -16.19 22.53
C GLY A 29 -11.37 -16.07 23.97
N ARG A 30 -11.39 -14.85 24.52
CA ARG A 30 -11.82 -14.54 25.91
C ARG A 30 -13.13 -13.77 26.00
N ALA A 31 -13.75 -13.42 24.87
CA ALA A 31 -14.93 -12.58 24.82
C ALA A 31 -16.21 -13.29 25.29
N PRO A 32 -17.11 -12.60 26.02
CA PRO A 32 -18.45 -13.10 26.28
C PRO A 32 -19.30 -13.11 25.00
N ASP A 33 -20.39 -13.88 25.01
CA ASP A 33 -21.27 -14.06 23.84
C ASP A 33 -21.83 -12.75 23.28
N ALA A 34 -22.01 -11.74 24.12
CA ALA A 34 -22.52 -10.42 23.71
C ALA A 34 -21.53 -9.65 22.81
N ASP A 35 -20.22 -9.76 23.06
CA ASP A 35 -19.19 -9.01 22.33
C ASP A 35 -18.62 -9.78 21.13
N ARG A 36 -18.83 -11.11 21.11
CA ARG A 36 -18.28 -12.01 20.09
C ARG A 36 -18.60 -11.60 18.65
N PRO A 37 -19.86 -11.27 18.26
CA PRO A 37 -20.17 -10.90 16.87
C PRO A 37 -19.45 -9.62 16.42
N GLY A 38 -19.23 -8.68 17.34
CA GLY A 38 -18.50 -7.44 17.05
C GLY A 38 -17.01 -7.72 16.82
N LEU A 39 -16.40 -8.54 17.67
CA LEU A 39 -14.99 -8.92 17.57
C LEU A 39 -14.70 -9.78 16.34
N GLU A 40 -15.60 -10.69 15.96
CA GLU A 40 -15.49 -11.46 14.71
C GLU A 40 -15.46 -10.54 13.48
N ARG A 41 -16.35 -9.54 13.45
CA ARG A 41 -16.38 -8.55 12.38
C ARG A 41 -15.10 -7.70 12.35
N ALA A 42 -14.64 -7.26 13.52
CA ALA A 42 -13.41 -6.48 13.63
C ALA A 42 -12.19 -7.30 13.14
N LEU A 43 -12.09 -8.58 13.54
CA LEU A 43 -11.05 -9.49 13.11
C LEU A 43 -11.06 -9.68 11.59
N ALA A 44 -12.24 -9.93 11.00
CA ALA A 44 -12.37 -10.09 9.56
C ALA A 44 -11.90 -8.84 8.77
N LEU A 45 -12.21 -7.64 9.29
CA LEU A 45 -11.73 -6.38 8.69
C LEU A 45 -10.21 -6.23 8.81
N ALA A 46 -9.63 -6.56 9.97
CA ALA A 46 -8.19 -6.49 10.19
C ALA A 46 -7.43 -7.49 9.30
N GLU A 47 -7.91 -8.72 9.19
CA GLU A 47 -7.35 -9.75 8.31
C GLU A 47 -7.43 -9.35 6.83
N ALA A 48 -8.54 -8.76 6.40
CA ALA A 48 -8.66 -8.23 5.04
C ALA A 48 -7.64 -7.12 4.75
N GLN A 49 -7.35 -6.24 5.71
CA GLN A 49 -6.30 -5.21 5.55
C GLN A 49 -4.89 -5.80 5.59
N ALA A 50 -4.64 -6.79 6.44
CA ALA A 50 -3.35 -7.48 6.50
C ALA A 50 -3.03 -8.17 5.16
N GLY A 51 -4.04 -8.72 4.48
CA GLY A 51 -3.91 -9.40 3.19
C GLY A 51 -3.66 -8.52 1.97
N VAL A 52 -3.80 -7.18 2.07
CA VAL A 52 -3.58 -6.28 0.93
C VAL A 52 -2.12 -6.37 0.47
N PRO A 53 -1.79 -6.64 -0.81
CA PRO A 53 -0.41 -6.73 -1.26
C PRO A 53 0.38 -5.40 -1.13
N ASP A 54 1.68 -5.47 -0.84
CA ASP A 54 2.52 -4.26 -0.73
C ASP A 54 2.52 -3.41 -2.01
N ALA A 55 2.47 -4.06 -3.18
CA ALA A 55 2.43 -3.38 -4.48
C ALA A 55 1.19 -2.48 -4.59
N GLU A 56 0.05 -2.94 -4.09
CA GLU A 56 -1.17 -2.16 -4.10
C GLU A 56 -1.07 -0.94 -3.16
N LEU A 57 -0.51 -1.12 -1.96
CA LEU A 57 -0.31 -0.01 -1.02
C LEU A 57 0.64 1.06 -1.58
N ARG A 58 1.73 0.64 -2.25
CA ARG A 58 2.63 1.54 -2.96
C ARG A 58 1.95 2.24 -4.14
N GLY A 59 1.13 1.52 -4.90
CA GLY A 59 0.30 2.07 -5.97
C GLY A 59 -0.66 3.16 -5.47
N ARG A 60 -1.39 2.89 -4.38
CA ARG A 60 -2.27 3.87 -3.71
C ARG A 60 -1.49 5.10 -3.22
N TRP A 61 -0.29 4.92 -2.69
CA TRP A 61 0.59 6.04 -2.33
C TRP A 61 1.00 6.85 -3.57
N ALA A 62 1.43 6.19 -4.65
CA ALA A 62 1.88 6.87 -5.87
C ALA A 62 0.75 7.64 -6.55
N ALA A 63 -0.45 7.05 -6.64
CA ALA A 63 -1.66 7.72 -7.13
C ALA A 63 -1.93 9.02 -6.36
N ARG A 64 -1.91 8.97 -5.02
CA ARG A 64 -2.10 10.16 -4.17
C ARG A 64 -1.04 11.23 -4.40
N ARG A 65 0.23 10.84 -4.60
CA ARG A 65 1.31 11.81 -4.89
C ARG A 65 1.16 12.46 -6.25
N ILE A 66 0.78 11.69 -7.27
CA ILE A 66 0.54 12.17 -8.63
C ILE A 66 -0.63 13.18 -8.63
N THR A 67 -1.76 12.82 -8.02
CA THR A 67 -2.97 13.66 -8.02
C THR A 67 -2.81 14.90 -7.14
N ALA A 68 -2.09 14.81 -6.01
CA ALA A 68 -1.74 15.98 -5.21
C ALA A 68 -0.90 17.01 -5.98
N GLY A 69 -0.15 16.57 -7.00
CA GLY A 69 0.58 17.43 -7.93
C GLY A 69 -0.30 18.06 -9.03
N GLY A 70 -1.61 17.86 -9.00
CA GLY A 70 -2.57 18.42 -9.96
C GLY A 70 -2.71 17.63 -11.26
N TYR A 71 -2.14 16.42 -11.35
CA TYR A 71 -2.34 15.54 -12.50
C TYR A 71 -3.59 14.67 -12.32
N ASP A 72 -4.53 14.77 -13.26
CA ASP A 72 -5.84 14.10 -13.24
C ASP A 72 -6.02 13.06 -14.37
N GLY A 73 -4.98 12.83 -15.17
CA GLY A 73 -5.00 11.88 -16.29
C GLY A 73 -4.69 10.42 -15.93
N PRO A 74 -4.50 9.55 -16.95
CA PRO A 74 -4.16 8.14 -16.74
C PRO A 74 -2.85 7.93 -15.96
N LEU A 75 -2.90 7.10 -14.91
CA LEU A 75 -1.76 6.88 -14.02
C LEU A 75 -0.61 6.10 -14.65
N ASP A 76 -0.80 5.47 -15.80
CA ASP A 76 0.24 4.80 -16.59
C ASP A 76 0.88 5.70 -17.66
N ALA A 77 0.43 6.95 -17.79
CA ALA A 77 0.98 7.89 -18.76
C ALA A 77 2.38 8.39 -18.34
N VAL A 78 3.19 8.76 -19.34
CA VAL A 78 4.49 9.41 -19.10
C VAL A 78 4.34 10.71 -18.30
N ALA A 79 3.23 11.43 -18.48
CA ALA A 79 2.91 12.63 -17.72
C ALA A 79 2.71 12.33 -16.22
N ALA A 80 2.10 11.20 -15.87
CA ALA A 80 1.95 10.73 -14.49
C ALA A 80 3.32 10.40 -13.86
N VAL A 81 4.19 9.71 -14.60
CA VAL A 81 5.57 9.42 -14.17
C VAL A 81 6.36 10.71 -13.93
N LYS A 82 6.19 11.72 -14.80
CA LYS A 82 6.81 13.03 -14.63
C LYS A 82 6.29 13.74 -13.39
N ALA A 83 4.97 13.76 -13.19
CA ALA A 83 4.35 14.35 -12.00
C ALA A 83 4.84 13.69 -10.71
N LEU A 84 4.94 12.36 -10.68
CA LEU A 84 5.47 11.62 -9.54
C LEU A 84 6.91 12.00 -9.21
N ARG A 85 7.78 12.13 -10.22
CA ARG A 85 9.19 12.54 -10.01
C ARG A 85 9.35 14.01 -9.64
N GLN A 86 8.41 14.86 -10.01
CA GLN A 86 8.38 16.25 -9.56
C GLN A 86 7.96 16.34 -8.09
N ALA A 87 6.97 15.54 -7.68
CA ALA A 87 6.56 15.44 -6.29
C ALA A 87 7.67 14.81 -5.43
N GLU A 88 8.36 13.80 -5.95
CA GLU A 88 9.38 13.02 -5.24
C GLU A 88 10.71 12.97 -6.01
N PRO A 89 11.56 14.01 -5.88
CA PRO A 89 12.80 14.13 -6.66
C PRO A 89 13.82 13.02 -6.45
N GLY A 90 13.74 12.30 -5.32
CA GLY A 90 14.63 11.18 -4.98
C GLY A 90 14.36 9.90 -5.76
N LEU A 91 13.23 9.81 -6.48
CA LEU A 91 12.90 8.63 -7.27
C LEU A 91 13.75 8.55 -8.55
N SER A 92 14.42 7.42 -8.74
CA SER A 92 14.93 7.06 -10.06
C SER A 92 13.78 6.91 -11.07
N LEU A 93 14.08 7.08 -12.36
CA LEU A 93 13.08 6.89 -13.41
C LEU A 93 12.45 5.49 -13.37
N ARG A 94 13.25 4.45 -13.11
CA ARG A 94 12.76 3.07 -13.01
C ARG A 94 11.77 2.91 -11.86
N GLN A 95 12.09 3.46 -10.69
CA GLN A 95 11.20 3.42 -9.52
C GLN A 95 9.89 4.16 -9.80
N ALA A 96 9.97 5.36 -10.39
CA ALA A 96 8.78 6.13 -10.73
C ALA A 96 7.88 5.40 -11.74
N VAL A 97 8.45 4.78 -12.77
CA VAL A 97 7.68 3.96 -13.74
C VAL A 97 7.01 2.77 -13.05
N GLN A 98 7.74 2.05 -12.19
CA GLN A 98 7.16 0.92 -11.45
C GLN A 98 5.99 1.36 -10.57
N LEU A 99 6.16 2.44 -9.81
CA LEU A 99 5.13 2.99 -8.91
C LEU A 99 3.91 3.51 -9.68
N SER A 100 4.12 4.14 -10.84
CA SER A 100 3.03 4.57 -11.74
C SER A 100 2.22 3.39 -12.26
N ARG A 101 2.89 2.28 -12.61
CA ARG A 101 2.23 1.03 -13.03
C ARG A 101 1.48 0.37 -11.89
N GLU A 102 2.08 0.31 -10.70
CA GLU A 102 1.40 -0.19 -9.49
C GLU A 102 0.17 0.67 -9.16
N ALA A 103 0.20 1.98 -9.43
CA ALA A 103 -0.94 2.88 -9.26
C ALA A 103 -2.04 2.68 -10.31
N ALA A 104 -1.66 2.36 -11.55
CA ALA A 104 -2.59 2.08 -12.65
C ALA A 104 -3.20 0.68 -12.58
N ALA A 105 -2.49 -0.27 -11.95
CA ALA A 105 -3.03 -1.56 -11.56
C ALA A 105 -4.08 -1.35 -10.48
N LYS A 106 -5.32 -1.05 -10.92
CA LYS A 106 -6.48 -1.01 -10.03
C LYS A 106 -6.55 -2.35 -9.26
N PRO A 107 -6.94 -2.34 -7.97
CA PRO A 107 -7.53 -3.55 -7.39
C PRO A 107 -8.77 -3.97 -8.19
#